data_AF-A0A182STY5-F1
#
_entry.id   AF-A0A182STY5-F1
#
_cell.length_a   1.000
_cell.length_b   1.000
_cell.length_c   1.000
_cell.angle_alpha   90.00
_cell.angle_beta   90.00
_cell.angle_gamma   90.00
#
_symmetry.space_group_name_H-M   'P 1'
#
loop_
_entity.id
_entity.type
_entity.pdbx_description
1 polymer ?
#
loop_
_entity_poly.entity_id
_entity_poly.type
_entity_poly.pdbx_seq_one_letter_code
_entity_poly.pdbx_strand_id
1 'polypeptide(L)'
;VGIGVPYNHLLFTDTLEPLVEVCLQILIVTLDHDITSNGPAQSSAYIHDDSTIADNLFINYLSRIHRDDDFQFILKGVTRLLNNPLVQSYLPNSTKRLHCHQELLVFFWKICDYNKKFLYFVLKSSDVLDILVPILYHLNDSRADQSRVGLMHIGVFILLLLSGERNFGVRLNKPYTATVPMDIPVFTGTHADLLITVFHKIIATGHQRLQPLFDCLLTILVNVSPYLKTLSMVASIKLLHLLEAFSTPWFLYSAPSNHHLVFFLLEIFNNIIQYQFDGNSNLVYTIIRKRQVFHALANLPTDAAGIARCLSNRKG
;
A
#
# COMPACT_ATOMS: atom_id res chain seq x y z
N VAL A 1 8.39 -16.84 -20.44
CA VAL A 1 9.07 -15.60 -20.87
C VAL A 1 10.57 -15.81 -20.73
N GLY A 2 11.29 -15.90 -21.87
CA GLY A 2 12.76 -16.05 -21.97
C GLY A 2 13.32 -17.44 -21.63
N ILE A 3 14.19 -18.01 -22.48
CA ILE A 3 14.88 -19.31 -22.30
C ILE A 3 15.89 -19.30 -21.12
N GLY A 4 15.78 -18.37 -20.17
CA GLY A 4 16.75 -18.19 -19.08
C GLY A 4 18.12 -17.69 -19.54
N VAL A 5 18.27 -17.37 -20.83
CA VAL A 5 19.51 -16.82 -21.41
C VAL A 5 19.50 -15.29 -21.30
N PRO A 6 20.56 -14.68 -20.73
CA PRO A 6 20.77 -13.23 -20.71
C PRO A 6 20.53 -12.58 -22.07
N TYR A 7 19.84 -11.44 -22.11
CA TYR A 7 19.64 -10.61 -23.30
C TYR A 7 18.82 -11.24 -24.45
N ASN A 8 18.22 -12.42 -24.25
CA ASN A 8 17.45 -13.10 -25.29
C ASN A 8 16.31 -12.25 -25.87
N HIS A 9 15.75 -11.35 -25.06
CA HIS A 9 14.69 -10.41 -25.45
C HIS A 9 15.16 -9.29 -26.40
N LEU A 10 16.47 -9.08 -26.55
CA LEU A 10 17.05 -8.15 -27.53
C LEU A 10 17.24 -8.80 -28.91
N LEU A 11 17.40 -10.13 -28.93
CA LEU A 11 17.69 -10.90 -30.13
C LEU A 11 16.43 -11.45 -30.80
N PHE A 12 15.38 -11.72 -30.03
CA PHE A 12 14.14 -12.30 -30.52
C PHE A 12 12.93 -11.47 -30.12
N THR A 13 12.02 -11.27 -31.07
CA THR A 13 10.72 -10.65 -30.82
C THR A 13 9.87 -11.57 -29.94
N ASP A 14 9.54 -11.09 -28.75
CA ASP A 14 8.73 -11.82 -27.77
C ASP A 14 7.24 -11.48 -27.94
N THR A 15 6.49 -12.40 -28.54
CA THR A 15 5.04 -12.27 -28.76
C THR A 15 4.21 -12.63 -27.53
N LEU A 16 4.81 -13.23 -26.50
CA LEU A 16 4.09 -13.68 -25.32
C LEU A 16 3.75 -12.53 -24.36
N GLU A 17 4.60 -11.53 -24.23
CA GLU A 17 4.31 -10.37 -23.36
C GLU A 17 3.08 -9.58 -23.84
N PRO A 18 2.98 -9.16 -25.12
CA PRO A 18 1.77 -8.49 -25.62
C PRO A 18 0.52 -9.36 -25.46
N LEU A 19 0.63 -10.68 -25.65
CA LEU A 19 -0.48 -11.60 -25.43
C LEU A 19 -0.93 -11.61 -23.96
N VAL A 20 0.00 -11.69 -23.01
CA VAL A 20 -0.31 -11.66 -21.56
C VAL A 20 -0.98 -10.35 -21.18
N GLU A 21 -0.47 -9.23 -21.69
CA GLU A 21 -1.05 -7.91 -21.45
C GLU A 21 -2.49 -7.81 -21.96
N VAL A 22 -2.74 -8.21 -23.22
CA VAL A 22 -4.09 -8.21 -23.80
C VAL A 22 -5.02 -9.18 -23.05
N CYS A 23 -4.54 -10.37 -22.67
CA CYS A 23 -5.34 -11.29 -21.86
C CYS A 23 -5.73 -10.70 -20.51
N LEU A 24 -4.81 -10.00 -19.83
CA LEU A 24 -5.10 -9.33 -18.56
C LEU A 24 -6.13 -8.21 -18.75
N GLN A 25 -5.97 -7.38 -19.78
CA GLN A 25 -6.90 -6.30 -20.10
C GLN A 25 -8.30 -6.85 -20.40
N ILE A 26 -8.41 -7.92 -21.20
CA ILE A 26 -9.69 -8.58 -21.47
C ILE A 26 -10.31 -9.11 -20.17
N LEU A 27 -9.53 -9.78 -19.32
CA LEU A 27 -10.03 -10.27 -18.03
C LEU A 27 -10.55 -9.13 -17.15
N ILE A 28 -9.82 -8.02 -17.05
CA ILE A 28 -10.24 -6.84 -16.28
C ILE A 28 -11.56 -6.29 -16.85
N VAL A 29 -11.65 -6.08 -18.15
CA VAL A 29 -12.85 -5.56 -18.83
C VAL A 29 -14.05 -6.47 -18.60
N THR A 30 -13.87 -7.80 -18.71
CA THR A 30 -14.96 -8.75 -18.43
C THR A 30 -15.44 -8.72 -16.98
N LEU A 31 -14.58 -8.30 -16.05
CA LEU A 31 -14.88 -8.12 -14.63
C LEU A 31 -15.30 -6.69 -14.26
N ASP A 32 -15.32 -5.74 -15.21
CA ASP A 32 -15.75 -4.35 -15.03
C ASP A 32 -17.12 -4.06 -15.66
N HIS A 33 -17.68 -5.00 -16.42
CA HIS A 33 -18.90 -4.73 -17.17
C HIS A 33 -20.12 -4.61 -16.23
N ASP A 34 -20.49 -3.36 -15.93
CA ASP A 34 -21.81 -2.97 -15.45
C ASP A 34 -22.80 -3.13 -16.61
N ILE A 35 -23.81 -3.99 -16.47
CA ILE A 35 -24.86 -4.18 -17.49
C ILE A 35 -25.95 -3.09 -17.37
N THR A 36 -25.79 -2.10 -16.49
CA THR A 36 -26.82 -1.10 -16.16
C THR A 36 -26.87 0.14 -17.06
N SER A 37 -26.16 0.18 -18.20
CA SER A 37 -26.33 1.26 -19.18
C SER A 37 -27.55 1.05 -20.09
N ASN A 38 -28.76 0.98 -19.50
CA ASN A 38 -30.03 1.20 -20.20
C ASN A 38 -31.13 1.81 -19.31
N GLY A 39 -30.81 2.36 -18.13
CA GLY A 39 -31.73 3.12 -17.28
C GLY A 39 -31.23 4.55 -17.04
N PRO A 40 -32.10 5.57 -16.99
CA PRO A 40 -31.65 6.96 -16.84
C PRO A 40 -31.04 7.18 -15.46
N ALA A 41 -29.96 7.96 -15.45
CA ALA A 41 -29.10 8.26 -14.32
C ALA A 41 -29.87 8.57 -13.01
N GLN A 42 -29.63 7.77 -11.98
CA GLN A 42 -29.83 8.20 -10.59
C GLN A 42 -28.60 7.88 -9.76
N SER A 43 -28.07 8.96 -9.20
CA SER A 43 -27.04 9.03 -8.17
C SER A 43 -27.32 8.06 -7.02
N SER A 44 -26.36 7.21 -6.64
CA SER A 44 -26.35 6.66 -5.28
C SER A 44 -24.97 6.23 -4.82
N ALA A 45 -24.71 6.55 -3.56
CA ALA A 45 -23.58 6.13 -2.76
C ALA A 45 -23.43 4.61 -2.71
N TYR A 46 -22.17 4.18 -2.50
CA TYR A 46 -21.71 2.89 -1.96
C TYR A 46 -22.78 1.99 -1.32
N ILE A 47 -23.55 1.28 -2.15
CA ILE A 47 -24.30 0.09 -1.76
C ILE A 47 -23.97 -0.94 -2.83
N HIS A 48 -23.18 -1.93 -2.45
CA HIS A 48 -22.83 -3.07 -3.27
C HIS A 48 -24.09 -3.96 -3.34
N ASP A 49 -25.01 -3.65 -4.25
CA ASP A 49 -26.27 -4.37 -4.39
C ASP A 49 -26.01 -5.72 -5.09
N ASP A 50 -26.45 -6.82 -4.48
CA ASP A 50 -26.31 -8.22 -4.94
C ASP A 50 -26.90 -8.44 -6.36
N SER A 51 -27.71 -7.50 -6.85
CA SER A 51 -28.30 -7.49 -8.19
C SER A 51 -27.26 -7.37 -9.31
N THR A 52 -26.18 -6.62 -9.09
CA THR A 52 -25.11 -6.39 -10.10
C THR A 52 -24.27 -7.64 -10.37
N ILE A 53 -24.10 -8.50 -9.36
CA ILE A 53 -23.33 -9.76 -9.47
C ILE A 53 -24.09 -10.81 -10.28
N ALA A 54 -25.43 -10.72 -10.33
CA ALA A 54 -26.27 -11.70 -11.01
C ALA A 54 -26.17 -11.63 -12.55
N ASP A 55 -25.92 -10.44 -13.12
CA ASP A 55 -25.93 -10.25 -14.58
C ASP A 55 -24.57 -10.55 -15.24
N ASN A 56 -23.46 -10.33 -14.52
CA ASN A 56 -22.13 -10.59 -15.06
C ASN A 56 -21.69 -12.05 -14.80
N LEU A 57 -21.82 -12.89 -15.82
CA LEU A 57 -21.44 -14.31 -15.77
C LEU A 57 -19.96 -14.52 -15.36
N PHE A 58 -19.04 -13.63 -15.75
CA PHE A 58 -17.63 -13.76 -15.40
C PHE A 58 -17.39 -13.55 -13.91
N ILE A 59 -18.04 -12.54 -13.31
CA ILE A 59 -17.99 -12.31 -11.86
C ILE A 59 -18.61 -13.50 -11.12
N ASN A 60 -19.73 -14.04 -11.62
CA ASN A 60 -20.38 -15.22 -11.05
C ASN A 60 -19.50 -16.47 -11.08
N TYR A 61 -18.81 -16.74 -12.20
CA TYR A 61 -17.87 -17.86 -12.26
C TYR A 61 -16.65 -17.63 -11.36
N LEU A 62 -16.13 -16.41 -11.31
CA LEU A 62 -14.99 -16.07 -10.45
C LEU A 62 -15.31 -16.24 -8.97
N SER A 63 -16.49 -15.81 -8.51
CA SER A 63 -16.92 -15.93 -7.11
C SER A 63 -17.16 -17.38 -6.67
N ARG A 64 -17.44 -18.29 -7.63
CA ARG A 64 -17.62 -19.73 -7.38
C ARG A 64 -16.31 -20.51 -7.26
N ILE A 65 -15.17 -19.97 -7.70
CA ILE A 65 -13.86 -20.62 -7.49
C ILE A 65 -13.62 -20.77 -5.98
N HIS A 66 -13.22 -21.96 -5.54
CA HIS A 66 -13.09 -22.26 -4.11
C HIS A 66 -12.04 -23.32 -3.78
N ARG A 67 -11.39 -23.94 -4.78
CA ARG A 67 -10.36 -24.94 -4.53
C ARG A 67 -9.04 -24.25 -4.21
N ASP A 68 -8.37 -24.71 -3.16
CA ASP A 68 -7.06 -24.20 -2.73
C ASP A 68 -6.00 -24.32 -3.84
N ASP A 69 -6.05 -25.39 -4.66
CA ASP A 69 -5.14 -25.57 -5.81
C ASP A 69 -5.29 -24.44 -6.84
N ASP A 70 -6.53 -24.04 -7.15
CA ASP A 70 -6.83 -22.99 -8.11
C ASP A 70 -6.37 -21.63 -7.57
N PHE A 71 -6.61 -21.38 -6.28
CA PHE A 71 -6.14 -20.17 -5.60
C PHE A 71 -4.62 -20.09 -5.55
N GLN A 72 -3.94 -21.19 -5.24
CA GLN A 72 -2.47 -21.24 -5.25
C GLN A 72 -1.91 -21.00 -6.65
N PHE A 73 -2.54 -21.56 -7.68
CA PHE A 73 -2.16 -21.34 -9.07
C PHE A 73 -2.25 -19.86 -9.45
N ILE A 74 -3.39 -19.22 -9.16
CA ILE A 74 -3.62 -17.79 -9.44
C ILE A 74 -2.60 -16.94 -8.66
N LEU A 75 -2.47 -17.16 -7.35
CA LEU A 75 -1.59 -16.40 -6.48
C LEU A 75 -0.14 -16.50 -6.93
N LYS A 76 0.37 -17.73 -7.18
CA LYS A 76 1.72 -17.94 -7.68
C LYS A 76 1.95 -17.29 -9.04
N GLY A 77 0.93 -17.31 -9.91
CA GLY A 77 0.96 -16.64 -11.21
C GLY A 77 1.14 -15.12 -11.08
N VAL A 78 0.28 -14.48 -10.30
CA VAL A 78 0.32 -13.03 -10.03
C VAL A 78 1.63 -12.63 -9.36
N THR A 79 2.00 -13.31 -8.27
CA THR A 79 3.22 -13.04 -7.51
C THR A 79 4.47 -13.17 -8.38
N ARG A 80 4.55 -14.21 -9.23
CA ARG A 80 5.69 -14.39 -10.14
C ARG A 80 5.82 -13.24 -11.14
N LEU A 81 4.71 -12.77 -11.70
CA LEU A 81 4.73 -11.68 -12.68
C LEU A 81 5.07 -10.34 -12.02
N LEU A 82 4.49 -10.05 -10.85
CA LEU A 82 4.80 -8.84 -10.08
C LEU A 82 6.25 -8.81 -9.55
N ASN A 83 6.84 -9.97 -9.23
CA ASN A 83 8.24 -10.05 -8.79
C ASN A 83 9.26 -9.93 -9.93
N ASN A 84 8.85 -9.99 -11.21
CA ASN A 84 9.76 -9.92 -12.35
C ASN A 84 10.77 -8.74 -12.30
N PRO A 85 10.36 -7.48 -12.02
CA PRO A 85 11.31 -6.38 -11.92
C PRO A 85 12.22 -6.43 -10.67
N LEU A 86 11.88 -7.24 -9.67
CA LEU A 86 12.63 -7.37 -8.42
C LEU A 86 13.76 -8.42 -8.52
N VAL A 87 13.73 -9.30 -9.53
CA VAL A 87 14.76 -10.34 -9.71
C VAL A 87 16.05 -9.70 -10.19
N GLN A 88 17.08 -9.74 -9.33
CA GLN A 88 18.43 -9.33 -9.68
C GLN A 88 19.14 -10.43 -10.46
N SER A 89 19.73 -10.07 -11.59
CA SER A 89 20.69 -10.89 -12.33
C SER A 89 22.09 -10.30 -12.17
N TYR A 90 23.12 -11.15 -12.22
CA TYR A 90 24.52 -10.70 -12.17
C TYR A 90 24.86 -9.71 -13.31
N LEU A 91 24.16 -9.83 -14.44
CA LEU A 91 24.34 -8.98 -15.61
C LEU A 91 23.25 -7.89 -15.64
N PRO A 92 23.64 -6.60 -15.79
CA PRO A 92 22.68 -5.51 -15.84
C PRO A 92 21.80 -5.63 -17.08
N ASN A 93 20.49 -5.38 -16.91
CA ASN A 93 19.48 -5.44 -17.97
C ASN A 93 19.43 -6.79 -18.73
N SER A 94 19.94 -7.87 -18.14
CA SER A 94 19.95 -9.18 -18.82
C SER A 94 18.59 -9.85 -18.85
N THR A 95 17.68 -9.45 -17.96
CA THR A 95 16.29 -9.93 -17.90
C THR A 95 15.34 -8.86 -18.43
N LYS A 96 14.35 -9.30 -19.21
CA LYS A 96 13.27 -8.43 -19.68
C LYS A 96 12.40 -8.02 -18.49
N ARG A 97 12.11 -6.74 -18.36
CA ARG A 97 11.13 -6.20 -17.40
C ARG A 97 9.75 -6.20 -18.05
N LEU A 98 8.79 -6.84 -17.41
CA LEU A 98 7.39 -6.87 -17.86
C LEU A 98 6.71 -5.53 -17.54
N HIS A 99 5.96 -5.00 -18.50
CA HIS A 99 5.30 -3.69 -18.34
C HIS A 99 3.82 -3.78 -17.89
N CYS A 100 3.25 -4.98 -17.72
CA CYS A 100 1.85 -5.21 -17.36
C CYS A 100 1.53 -5.19 -15.84
N HIS A 101 2.32 -4.48 -15.04
CA HIS A 101 2.18 -4.48 -13.58
C HIS A 101 0.93 -3.74 -13.10
N GLN A 102 0.46 -2.72 -13.85
CA GLN A 102 -0.77 -2.00 -13.52
C GLN A 102 -1.99 -2.92 -13.66
N GLU A 103 -2.10 -3.60 -14.79
CA GLU A 103 -3.15 -4.56 -15.09
C GLU A 103 -3.14 -5.70 -14.08
N LEU A 104 -1.96 -6.22 -13.72
CA LEU A 104 -1.84 -7.26 -12.69
C LEU A 104 -2.37 -6.82 -11.33
N LEU A 105 -2.09 -5.58 -10.91
CA LEU A 105 -2.60 -5.05 -9.64
C LEU A 105 -4.11 -4.85 -9.68
N VAL A 106 -4.67 -4.32 -10.77
CA VAL A 106 -6.13 -4.19 -10.95
C VAL A 106 -6.79 -5.56 -10.91
N PHE A 107 -6.26 -6.53 -11.67
CA PHE A 107 -6.78 -7.88 -11.72
C PHE A 107 -6.74 -8.55 -10.34
N PHE A 108 -5.61 -8.44 -9.63
CA PHE A 108 -5.48 -8.96 -8.27
C PHE A 108 -6.51 -8.35 -7.32
N TRP A 109 -6.66 -7.02 -7.35
CA TRP A 109 -7.65 -6.31 -6.54
C TRP A 109 -9.07 -6.81 -6.83
N LYS A 110 -9.46 -6.93 -8.10
CA LYS A 110 -10.78 -7.45 -8.50
C LYS A 110 -11.04 -8.88 -8.03
N ILE A 111 -10.05 -9.78 -8.12
CA ILE A 111 -10.22 -11.16 -7.62
C ILE A 111 -10.44 -11.15 -6.10
N CYS A 112 -9.65 -10.36 -5.36
CA CYS A 112 -9.82 -10.22 -3.92
C CYS A 112 -11.20 -9.64 -3.55
N ASP A 113 -11.73 -8.74 -4.37
CA ASP A 113 -13.02 -8.12 -4.09
C ASP A 113 -14.20 -9.06 -4.38
N TYR A 114 -14.25 -9.64 -5.59
CA TYR A 114 -15.34 -10.52 -6.02
C TYR A 114 -15.30 -11.93 -5.42
N ASN A 115 -14.14 -12.40 -4.94
CA ASN A 115 -14.01 -13.71 -4.31
C ASN A 115 -13.36 -13.58 -2.91
N LYS A 116 -14.21 -13.43 -1.89
CA LYS A 116 -13.75 -13.36 -0.49
C LYS A 116 -13.03 -14.63 -0.04
N LYS A 117 -13.32 -15.82 -0.61
CA LYS A 117 -12.58 -17.06 -0.29
C LYS A 117 -11.13 -16.96 -0.76
N PHE A 118 -10.89 -16.38 -1.93
CA PHE A 118 -9.53 -16.10 -2.41
C PHE A 118 -8.82 -15.09 -1.50
N LEU A 119 -9.50 -14.00 -1.11
CA LEU A 119 -8.94 -13.03 -0.16
C LEU A 119 -8.49 -13.70 1.16
N TYR A 120 -9.36 -14.52 1.76
CA TYR A 120 -9.02 -15.26 2.98
C TYR A 120 -7.90 -16.28 2.76
N PHE A 121 -7.86 -16.93 1.59
CA PHE A 121 -6.78 -17.82 1.22
C PHE A 121 -5.42 -17.08 1.18
N VAL A 122 -5.37 -15.93 0.52
CA VAL A 122 -4.18 -15.06 0.48
C VAL A 122 -3.73 -14.67 1.89
N LEU A 123 -4.66 -14.23 2.74
CA LEU A 123 -4.37 -13.77 4.10
C LEU A 123 -3.95 -14.88 5.07
N LYS A 124 -4.43 -16.10 4.86
CA LYS A 124 -4.05 -17.28 5.66
C LYS A 124 -2.67 -17.81 5.25
N SER A 125 -2.36 -17.73 3.95
CA SER A 125 -1.09 -18.16 3.41
C SER A 125 0.07 -17.29 3.89
N SER A 126 1.27 -17.86 3.96
CA SER A 126 2.51 -17.08 4.14
C SER A 126 2.80 -16.17 2.93
N ASP A 127 2.16 -16.46 1.80
CA ASP A 127 2.44 -15.89 0.48
C ASP A 127 1.94 -14.44 0.35
N VAL A 128 1.15 -13.93 1.32
CA VAL A 128 0.73 -12.52 1.34
C VAL A 128 1.92 -11.55 1.35
N LEU A 129 3.03 -11.96 1.99
CA LEU A 129 4.25 -11.14 2.01
C LEU A 129 4.95 -11.12 0.64
N ASP A 130 4.79 -12.17 -0.15
CA ASP A 130 5.36 -12.26 -1.50
C ASP A 130 4.62 -11.34 -2.49
N ILE A 131 3.37 -10.97 -2.18
CA ILE A 131 2.62 -9.92 -2.88
C ILE A 131 2.94 -8.52 -2.32
N LEU A 132 3.06 -8.40 -1.00
CA LEU A 132 3.32 -7.13 -0.33
C LEU A 132 4.58 -6.44 -0.87
N VAL A 133 5.68 -7.19 -0.99
CA VAL A 133 6.99 -6.63 -1.38
C VAL A 133 6.94 -6.00 -2.79
N PRO A 134 6.44 -6.68 -3.85
CA PRO A 134 6.21 -6.04 -5.15
C PRO A 134 5.28 -4.84 -5.14
N ILE A 135 4.18 -4.87 -4.36
CA ILE A 135 3.28 -3.71 -4.26
C ILE A 135 4.05 -2.51 -3.71
N LEU A 136 4.78 -2.69 -2.61
CA LEU A 136 5.59 -1.63 -2.01
C LEU A 136 6.72 -1.15 -2.95
N TYR A 137 7.33 -2.05 -3.72
CA TYR A 137 8.30 -1.70 -4.75
C TYR A 137 7.70 -0.73 -5.78
N HIS A 138 6.55 -1.10 -6.38
CA HIS A 138 5.91 -0.30 -7.43
C HIS A 138 5.36 1.03 -6.91
N LEU A 139 4.83 1.04 -5.67
CA LEU A 139 4.41 2.28 -5.00
C LEU A 139 5.60 3.21 -4.76
N ASN A 140 6.74 2.68 -4.29
CA ASN A 140 7.93 3.49 -4.07
C ASN A 140 8.50 4.04 -5.38
N ASP A 141 8.59 3.22 -6.44
CA ASP A 141 9.07 3.63 -7.77
C ASP A 141 8.19 4.74 -8.39
N SER A 142 6.87 4.59 -8.26
CA SER A 142 5.91 5.47 -8.92
C SER A 142 5.60 6.76 -8.15
N ARG A 143 6.05 6.92 -6.90
CA ARG A 143 5.68 8.03 -5.99
C ARG A 143 5.95 9.44 -6.55
N ALA A 144 6.96 9.57 -7.42
CA ALA A 144 7.38 10.85 -7.98
C ALA A 144 6.73 11.16 -9.34
N ASP A 145 6.09 10.17 -9.96
CA ASP A 145 5.51 10.26 -11.30
C ASP A 145 4.01 10.54 -11.25
N GLN A 146 3.63 11.77 -11.60
CA GLN A 146 2.23 12.22 -11.61
C GLN A 146 1.35 11.49 -12.63
N SER A 147 1.94 10.81 -13.62
CA SER A 147 1.19 10.00 -14.58
C SER A 147 0.74 8.66 -13.99
N ARG A 148 1.37 8.20 -12.91
CA ARG A 148 1.13 6.89 -12.28
C ARG A 148 0.24 6.96 -11.04
N VAL A 149 -0.51 8.04 -10.87
CA VAL A 149 -1.42 8.22 -9.72
C VAL A 149 -2.43 7.08 -9.62
N GLY A 150 -2.95 6.58 -10.73
CA GLY A 150 -3.87 5.43 -10.75
C GLY A 150 -3.26 4.18 -10.10
N LEU A 151 -2.01 3.84 -10.45
CA LEU A 151 -1.25 2.75 -9.82
C LEU A 151 -1.13 2.97 -8.31
N MET A 152 -0.81 4.20 -7.89
CA MET A 152 -0.71 4.54 -6.46
C MET A 152 -2.02 4.26 -5.72
N HIS A 153 -3.17 4.68 -6.27
CA HIS A 153 -4.49 4.39 -5.70
C HIS A 153 -4.76 2.89 -5.58
N ILE A 154 -4.56 2.14 -6.66
CA ILE A 154 -4.83 0.70 -6.68
C ILE A 154 -3.94 -0.03 -5.65
N GLY A 155 -2.64 0.26 -5.63
CA GLY A 155 -1.72 -0.35 -4.67
C GLY A 155 -2.07 -0.01 -3.22
N VAL A 156 -2.43 1.24 -2.92
CA VAL A 156 -2.87 1.63 -1.58
C VAL A 156 -4.19 0.97 -1.19
N PHE A 157 -5.16 0.85 -2.11
CA PHE A 157 -6.43 0.19 -1.82
C PHE A 157 -6.31 -1.31 -1.62
N ILE A 158 -5.42 -1.99 -2.35
CA ILE A 158 -5.07 -3.39 -2.06
C ILE A 158 -4.52 -3.51 -0.64
N LEU A 159 -3.56 -2.66 -0.27
CA LEU A 159 -2.99 -2.70 1.08
C LEU A 159 -4.02 -2.34 2.16
N LEU A 160 -4.95 -1.43 1.87
CA LEU A 160 -6.07 -1.09 2.75
C LEU A 160 -6.96 -2.31 2.99
N LEU A 161 -7.36 -3.01 1.92
CA LEU A 161 -8.13 -4.24 1.98
C LEU A 161 -7.42 -5.31 2.82
N LEU A 162 -6.13 -5.55 2.56
CA LEU A 162 -5.35 -6.55 3.30
C LEU A 162 -5.15 -6.16 4.78
N SER A 163 -4.99 -4.86 5.07
CA SER A 163 -4.74 -4.35 6.43
C SER A 163 -5.91 -4.55 7.38
N GLY A 164 -7.15 -4.64 6.86
CA GLY A 164 -8.34 -4.87 7.68
C GLY A 164 -8.35 -6.21 8.41
N GLU A 165 -7.46 -7.13 8.04
CA GLU A 165 -7.45 -8.50 8.53
C GLU A 165 -6.27 -8.74 9.49
N ARG A 166 -6.57 -9.29 10.67
CA ARG A 166 -5.60 -9.51 11.75
C ARG A 166 -4.37 -10.31 11.28
N ASN A 167 -4.59 -11.33 10.45
CA ASN A 167 -3.51 -12.20 9.97
C ASN A 167 -2.45 -11.41 9.21
N PHE A 168 -2.83 -10.40 8.42
CA PHE A 168 -1.89 -9.55 7.71
C PHE A 168 -0.97 -8.82 8.69
N GLY A 169 -1.53 -8.12 9.68
CA GLY A 169 -0.76 -7.40 10.71
C GLY A 169 0.20 -8.31 11.47
N VAL A 170 -0.23 -9.52 11.83
CA VAL A 170 0.65 -10.51 12.49
C VAL A 170 1.80 -10.94 11.58
N ARG A 171 1.53 -11.20 10.29
CA ARG A 171 2.53 -11.65 9.31
C ARG A 171 3.60 -10.60 9.01
N LEU A 172 3.29 -9.30 9.15
CA LEU A 172 4.26 -8.22 8.94
C LEU A 172 5.49 -8.31 9.85
N ASN A 173 5.40 -9.02 10.99
CA ASN A 173 6.53 -9.24 11.90
C ASN A 173 7.59 -10.21 11.38
N LYS A 174 7.34 -10.90 10.24
CA LYS A 174 8.36 -11.77 9.65
C LYS A 174 9.58 -10.92 9.26
N PRO A 175 10.82 -11.38 9.53
CA PRO A 175 12.02 -10.68 9.10
C PRO A 175 12.01 -10.39 7.60
N TYR A 176 12.37 -9.17 7.22
CA TYR A 176 12.54 -8.80 5.83
C TYR A 176 13.96 -9.14 5.39
N THR A 177 14.08 -10.14 4.52
CA THR A 177 15.38 -10.66 4.03
C THR A 177 15.62 -10.37 2.55
N ALA A 178 14.63 -9.84 1.84
CA ALA A 178 14.75 -9.61 0.41
C ALA A 178 15.67 -8.41 0.12
N THR A 179 16.62 -8.60 -0.80
CA THR A 179 17.53 -7.55 -1.28
C THR A 179 16.95 -6.91 -2.54
N VAL A 180 15.79 -6.27 -2.40
CA VAL A 180 15.16 -5.58 -3.53
C VAL A 180 15.83 -4.23 -3.71
N PRO A 181 16.24 -3.83 -4.94
CA PRO A 181 16.83 -2.52 -5.19
C PRO A 181 15.76 -1.43 -5.11
N MET A 182 15.36 -1.07 -3.88
CA MET A 182 14.47 0.04 -3.60
C MET A 182 15.29 1.25 -3.19
N ASP A 183 14.90 2.43 -3.69
CA ASP A 183 15.37 3.70 -3.16
C ASP A 183 14.76 3.91 -1.77
N ILE A 184 15.32 3.27 -0.74
CA ILE A 184 14.99 3.41 0.68
C ILE A 184 16.28 3.29 1.52
N PRO A 185 16.35 3.88 2.73
CA PRO A 185 17.48 3.67 3.61
C PRO A 185 17.68 2.17 3.91
N VAL A 186 18.93 1.74 4.03
CA VAL A 186 19.23 0.37 4.47
C VAL A 186 18.77 0.21 5.92
N PHE A 187 18.00 -0.83 6.20
CA PHE A 187 17.56 -1.19 7.54
C PHE A 187 17.60 -2.71 7.71
N THR A 188 17.68 -3.13 8.97
CA THR A 188 17.47 -4.53 9.37
C THR A 188 16.22 -4.56 10.23
N GLY A 189 15.22 -5.32 9.80
CA GLY A 189 13.91 -5.32 10.44
C GLY A 189 12.94 -6.28 9.78
N THR A 190 11.67 -5.98 9.95
CA THR A 190 10.53 -6.80 9.52
C THR A 190 9.85 -6.21 8.28
N HIS A 191 8.85 -6.90 7.74
CA HIS A 191 8.03 -6.35 6.66
C HIS A 191 7.21 -5.14 7.12
N ALA A 192 6.92 -5.01 8.42
CA ALA A 192 6.32 -3.80 8.98
C ALA A 192 7.23 -2.58 8.82
N ASP A 193 8.55 -2.75 9.02
CA ASP A 193 9.53 -1.68 8.84
C ASP A 193 9.63 -1.22 7.38
N LEU A 194 9.55 -2.17 6.45
CA LEU A 194 9.48 -1.87 5.01
C LEU A 194 8.23 -1.05 4.68
N LEU A 195 7.06 -1.50 5.15
CA LEU A 195 5.77 -0.83 4.96
C LEU A 195 5.83 0.63 5.46
N ILE A 196 6.25 0.83 6.70
CA ILE A 196 6.38 2.16 7.32
C ILE A 196 7.37 3.04 6.54
N THR A 197 8.51 2.48 6.13
CA THR A 197 9.55 3.23 5.43
C THR A 197 9.08 3.69 4.05
N VAL A 198 8.40 2.83 3.30
CA VAL A 198 7.83 3.17 1.98
C VAL A 198 6.71 4.20 2.14
N PHE A 199 5.80 4.01 3.11
CA PHE A 199 4.71 4.96 3.35
C PHE A 199 5.21 6.33 3.78
N HIS A 200 6.21 6.38 4.67
CA HIS A 200 6.90 7.63 5.02
C HIS A 200 7.44 8.32 3.77
N LYS A 201 8.10 7.58 2.88
CA LYS A 201 8.71 8.15 1.68
C LYS A 201 7.66 8.69 0.69
N ILE A 202 6.55 7.97 0.52
CA ILE A 202 5.40 8.43 -0.28
C ILE A 202 4.83 9.73 0.30
N ILE A 203 4.65 9.81 1.62
CA ILE A 203 4.09 10.99 2.28
C ILE A 203 5.06 12.18 2.25
N ALA A 204 6.34 11.94 2.53
CA ALA A 204 7.33 13.00 2.71
C ALA A 204 7.93 13.52 1.39
N THR A 205 8.02 12.66 0.36
CA THR A 205 8.70 13.00 -0.91
C THR A 205 7.83 12.81 -2.15
N GLY A 206 6.60 12.31 -1.98
CA GLY A 206 5.66 12.15 -3.08
C GLY A 206 5.14 13.49 -3.60
N HIS A 207 4.56 13.46 -4.81
CA HIS A 207 3.98 14.66 -5.41
C HIS A 207 2.62 15.03 -4.77
N GLN A 208 2.18 16.27 -4.94
CA GLN A 208 0.97 16.82 -4.29
C GLN A 208 -0.33 16.03 -4.58
N ARG A 209 -0.49 15.44 -5.77
CA ARG A 209 -1.67 14.61 -6.08
C ARG A 209 -1.80 13.34 -5.21
N LEU A 210 -0.78 12.98 -4.40
CA LEU A 210 -0.86 11.85 -3.46
C LEU A 210 -1.46 12.25 -2.10
N GLN A 211 -1.67 13.55 -1.82
CA GLN A 211 -2.26 13.98 -0.55
C GLN A 211 -3.60 13.27 -0.21
N PRO A 212 -4.53 13.03 -1.16
CA PRO A 212 -5.75 12.29 -0.87
C PRO A 212 -5.53 10.85 -0.38
N LEU A 213 -4.35 10.26 -0.61
CA LEU A 213 -4.00 8.92 -0.15
C LEU A 213 -3.46 8.90 1.28
N PHE A 214 -3.13 10.05 1.89
CA PHE A 214 -2.48 10.09 3.20
C PHE A 214 -3.37 9.47 4.29
N ASP A 215 -4.67 9.75 4.25
CA ASP A 215 -5.65 9.15 5.17
C ASP A 215 -5.69 7.62 5.01
N CYS A 216 -5.65 7.11 3.79
CA CYS A 216 -5.62 5.66 3.54
C CYS A 216 -4.31 5.02 4.01
N LEU A 217 -3.16 5.65 3.73
CA LEU A 217 -1.85 5.17 4.15
C LEU A 217 -1.75 5.09 5.69
N LEU A 218 -2.23 6.12 6.39
CA LEU A 218 -2.23 6.14 7.85
C LEU A 218 -3.28 5.17 8.42
N THR A 219 -4.46 5.05 7.81
CA THR A 219 -5.46 4.04 8.20
C THR A 219 -4.89 2.62 8.14
N ILE A 220 -4.14 2.28 7.07
CA ILE A 220 -3.45 0.99 6.98
C ILE A 220 -2.50 0.77 8.16
N LEU A 221 -1.71 1.79 8.52
CA LEU A 221 -0.79 1.69 9.65
C LEU A 221 -1.53 1.57 10.98
N VAL A 222 -2.64 2.28 11.17
CA VAL A 222 -3.53 2.14 12.34
C VAL A 222 -4.04 0.71 12.44
N ASN A 223 -4.57 0.14 11.36
CA ASN A 223 -5.11 -1.22 11.34
C ASN A 223 -4.09 -2.28 11.77
N VAL A 224 -2.81 -2.13 11.35
CA VAL A 224 -1.77 -3.11 11.69
C VAL A 224 -1.04 -2.81 13.00
N SER A 225 -1.13 -1.58 13.51
CA SER A 225 -0.37 -1.09 14.68
C SER A 225 -0.50 -1.95 15.95
N PRO A 226 -1.65 -2.55 16.31
CA PRO A 226 -1.76 -3.41 17.51
C PRO A 226 -0.93 -4.69 17.42
N TYR A 227 -0.45 -5.06 16.22
CA TYR A 227 0.24 -6.32 15.96
C TYR A 227 1.74 -6.16 15.73
N LEU A 228 2.27 -4.93 15.66
CA LEU A 228 3.67 -4.66 15.34
C LEU A 228 4.55 -4.88 16.57
N LYS A 229 5.32 -5.97 16.61
CA LYS A 229 6.02 -6.42 17.82
C LYS A 229 7.39 -5.78 18.03
N THR A 230 8.14 -5.54 16.96
CA THR A 230 9.57 -5.18 17.05
C THR A 230 9.96 -4.18 15.98
N LEU A 231 9.49 -2.95 16.09
CA LEU A 231 9.88 -1.90 15.16
C LEU A 231 11.37 -1.57 15.28
N SER A 232 12.02 -1.42 14.12
CA SER A 232 13.37 -0.90 14.00
C SER A 232 13.43 0.56 14.45
N MET A 233 14.64 1.01 14.80
CA MET A 233 14.92 2.42 15.06
C MET A 233 14.56 3.29 13.86
N VAL A 234 14.81 2.82 12.63
CA VAL A 234 14.51 3.57 11.39
C VAL A 234 13.01 3.82 11.27
N ALA A 235 12.18 2.77 11.34
CA ALA A 235 10.72 2.90 11.25
C ALA A 235 10.16 3.80 12.36
N SER A 236 10.67 3.64 13.59
CA SER A 236 10.29 4.48 14.74
C SER A 236 10.55 5.97 14.49
N ILE A 237 11.74 6.32 14.01
CA ILE A 237 12.10 7.70 13.65
C ILE A 237 11.20 8.21 12.51
N LYS A 238 10.90 7.38 11.51
CA LYS A 238 10.02 7.77 10.39
C LYS A 238 8.61 8.11 10.85
N LEU A 239 8.00 7.31 11.73
CA LEU A 239 6.68 7.62 12.29
C LEU A 239 6.68 8.93 13.07
N LEU A 240 7.67 9.16 13.93
CA LEU A 240 7.76 10.40 14.68
C LEU A 240 8.04 11.62 13.80
N HIS A 241 8.79 11.44 12.71
CA HIS A 241 9.00 12.50 11.72
C HIS A 241 7.67 12.91 11.05
N LEU A 242 6.77 11.97 10.77
CA LEU A 242 5.43 12.31 10.27
C LEU A 242 4.63 13.07 11.32
N LEU A 243 4.68 12.66 12.60
CA LEU A 243 4.00 13.37 13.67
C LEU A 243 4.53 14.81 13.79
N GLU A 244 5.84 14.99 13.81
CA GLU A 244 6.48 16.29 13.88
C GLU A 244 6.06 17.18 12.69
N ALA A 245 6.02 16.64 11.47
CA ALA A 245 5.59 17.39 10.30
C ALA A 245 4.11 17.80 10.36
N PHE A 246 3.21 16.86 10.69
CA PHE A 246 1.76 17.09 10.67
C PHE A 246 1.23 17.83 11.90
N SER A 247 1.94 17.80 13.03
CA SER A 247 1.58 18.56 14.24
C SER A 247 2.03 20.02 14.19
N THR A 248 2.71 20.44 13.12
CA THR A 248 3.14 21.82 13.00
C THR A 248 1.94 22.77 12.86
N PRO A 249 1.89 23.89 13.62
CA PRO A 249 0.70 24.74 13.65
C PRO A 249 0.25 25.24 12.28
N TRP A 250 1.19 25.64 11.40
CA TRP A 250 0.84 26.14 10.07
C TRP A 250 0.19 25.05 9.20
N PHE A 251 0.65 23.81 9.29
CA PHE A 251 0.09 22.70 8.52
C PHE A 251 -1.27 22.34 9.11
N LEU A 252 -1.32 22.12 10.42
CA LEU A 252 -2.52 21.68 11.12
C LEU A 252 -3.71 22.62 10.90
N TYR A 253 -3.47 23.94 10.95
CA TYR A 253 -4.53 24.95 10.74
C TYR A 253 -4.80 25.29 9.28
N SER A 254 -4.02 24.77 8.33
CA SER A 254 -4.20 25.11 6.90
C SER A 254 -5.43 24.46 6.26
N ALA A 255 -5.93 23.36 6.81
CA ALA A 255 -7.15 22.71 6.36
C ALA A 255 -7.89 22.07 7.55
N PRO A 256 -9.23 22.08 7.54
CA PRO A 256 -10.03 21.57 8.64
C PRO A 256 -9.87 20.06 8.85
N SER A 257 -9.41 19.31 7.86
CA SER A 257 -9.21 17.86 7.95
C SER A 257 -7.81 17.43 8.40
N ASN A 258 -6.83 18.34 8.46
CA ASN A 258 -5.43 17.96 8.72
C ASN A 258 -5.20 17.35 10.10
N HIS A 259 -6.09 17.62 11.07
CA HIS A 259 -6.03 17.00 12.38
C HIS A 259 -6.26 15.49 12.34
N HIS A 260 -6.94 14.95 11.33
CA HIS A 260 -7.12 13.50 11.17
C HIS A 260 -5.77 12.78 11.03
N LEU A 261 -4.81 13.35 10.32
CA LEU A 261 -3.47 12.76 10.14
C LEU A 261 -2.72 12.65 11.46
N VAL A 262 -2.82 13.68 12.31
CA VAL A 262 -2.24 13.68 13.65
C VAL A 262 -2.93 12.64 14.53
N PHE A 263 -4.27 12.57 14.47
CA PHE A 263 -5.05 11.58 15.21
C PHE A 263 -4.64 10.15 14.85
N PHE A 264 -4.52 9.81 13.57
CA PHE A 264 -4.06 8.49 13.14
C PHE A 264 -2.66 8.16 13.66
N LEU A 265 -1.72 9.12 13.64
CA LEU A 265 -0.37 8.89 14.17
C LEU A 265 -0.36 8.66 15.68
N LEU A 266 -1.13 9.44 16.44
CA LEU A 266 -1.29 9.22 17.87
C LEU A 266 -1.91 7.85 18.16
N GLU A 267 -2.90 7.44 17.37
CA GLU A 267 -3.54 6.12 17.48
C GLU A 267 -2.55 4.99 17.20
N ILE A 268 -1.68 5.12 16.19
CA ILE A 268 -0.59 4.17 15.93
C ILE A 268 0.32 4.04 17.16
N PHE A 269 0.74 5.15 17.77
CA PHE A 269 1.59 5.12 18.96
C PHE A 269 0.87 4.47 20.15
N ASN A 270 -0.39 4.85 20.39
CA ASN A 270 -1.21 4.29 21.46
C ASN A 270 -1.37 2.79 21.30
N ASN A 271 -1.72 2.31 20.11
CA ASN A 271 -1.89 0.87 19.84
C ASN A 271 -0.59 0.09 20.07
N ILE A 272 0.55 0.59 19.60
CA ILE A 272 1.83 -0.10 19.79
C ILE A 272 2.21 -0.12 21.27
N ILE A 273 2.05 0.99 21.98
CA ILE A 273 2.34 1.07 23.43
C ILE A 273 1.37 0.20 24.23
N GLN A 274 0.09 0.16 23.88
CA GLN A 274 -0.91 -0.59 24.63
C GLN A 274 -0.75 -2.10 24.46
N TYR A 275 -0.48 -2.56 23.23
CA TYR A 275 -0.53 -4.00 22.92
C TYR A 275 0.84 -4.65 22.70
N GLN A 276 1.88 -3.88 22.36
CA GLN A 276 3.19 -4.39 21.97
C GLN A 276 4.35 -3.64 22.63
N PHE A 277 4.14 -3.07 23.83
CA PHE A 277 5.17 -2.31 24.56
C PHE A 277 6.50 -3.05 24.68
N ASP A 278 6.44 -4.32 25.13
CA ASP A 278 7.60 -5.11 25.51
C ASP A 278 8.65 -5.24 24.39
N GLY A 279 8.21 -5.33 23.14
CA GLY A 279 9.10 -5.48 21.99
C GLY A 279 9.46 -4.17 21.26
N ASN A 280 8.83 -3.05 21.61
CA ASN A 280 8.97 -1.78 20.89
C ASN A 280 9.78 -0.72 21.65
N SER A 281 10.89 -1.14 22.27
CA SER A 281 11.80 -0.24 22.99
C SER A 281 12.36 0.89 22.11
N ASN A 282 12.62 0.63 20.82
CA ASN A 282 13.05 1.65 19.86
C ASN A 282 12.02 2.78 19.70
N LEU A 283 10.73 2.43 19.59
CA LEU A 283 9.67 3.41 19.46
C LEU A 283 9.54 4.25 20.73
N VAL A 284 9.47 3.59 21.89
CA VAL A 284 9.38 4.24 23.20
C VAL A 284 10.56 5.19 23.42
N TYR A 285 11.78 4.72 23.14
CA TYR A 285 12.98 5.54 23.20
C TYR A 285 12.88 6.78 22.29
N THR A 286 12.40 6.60 21.06
CA THR A 286 12.25 7.70 20.10
C THR A 286 11.21 8.73 20.60
N ILE A 287 10.09 8.28 21.17
CA ILE A 287 9.06 9.13 21.80
C ILE A 287 9.66 9.95 22.93
N ILE A 288 10.40 9.33 23.84
CA ILE A 288 11.05 10.02 24.97
C ILE A 288 12.03 11.08 24.47
N ARG A 289 12.85 10.73 23.46
CA ARG A 289 13.84 11.64 22.87
C ARG A 289 13.18 12.85 22.19
N LYS A 290 12.01 12.65 21.58
CA LYS A 290 11.24 13.67 20.86
C LYS A 290 10.03 14.19 21.64
N ARG A 291 10.03 14.06 22.98
CA ARG A 291 8.91 14.49 23.85
C ARG A 291 8.44 15.94 23.62
N GLN A 292 9.33 16.82 23.17
CA GLN A 292 8.99 18.21 22.85
C GLN A 292 7.94 18.34 21.75
N VAL A 293 7.87 17.40 20.79
CA VAL A 293 6.83 17.39 19.76
C VAL A 293 5.45 17.23 20.40
N PHE A 294 5.33 16.34 21.38
CA PHE A 294 4.07 16.12 22.11
C PHE A 294 3.71 17.31 23.02
N HIS A 295 4.70 17.92 23.68
CA HIS A 295 4.47 19.14 24.45
C HIS A 295 4.06 20.32 23.56
N ALA A 296 4.63 20.46 22.37
CA ALA A 296 4.23 21.48 21.41
C ALA A 296 2.80 21.25 20.92
N LEU A 297 2.44 20.00 20.61
CA LEU A 297 1.09 19.62 20.22
C LEU A 297 0.06 19.88 21.33
N ALA A 298 0.41 19.63 22.60
CA ALA A 298 -0.47 19.91 23.73
C ALA A 298 -0.65 21.42 24.00
N ASN A 299 0.32 22.25 23.60
CA ASN A 299 0.33 23.70 23.82
C ASN A 299 -0.01 24.50 22.55
N LEU A 300 -0.79 23.90 21.65
CA LEU A 300 -1.21 24.57 20.42
C LEU A 300 -2.08 25.82 20.72
N PRO A 301 -1.93 26.92 19.94
CA PRO A 301 -2.76 28.10 20.11
C PRO A 301 -4.23 27.80 19.80
N THR A 302 -5.12 28.11 20.74
CA THR A 302 -6.57 27.90 20.56
C THR A 302 -7.33 29.18 20.24
N ASP A 303 -6.70 30.34 20.42
CA ASP A 303 -7.29 31.65 20.14
C ASP A 303 -7.09 32.08 18.67
N ALA A 304 -8.04 32.85 18.14
CA ALA A 304 -8.02 33.28 16.75
C ALA A 304 -6.76 34.09 16.37
N ALA A 305 -6.22 34.89 17.30
CA ALA A 305 -5.03 35.70 17.04
C ALA A 305 -3.76 34.83 16.97
N GLY A 306 -3.62 33.84 17.86
CA GLY A 306 -2.57 32.84 17.83
C GLY A 306 -2.59 32.00 16.54
N ILE A 307 -3.76 31.51 16.15
CA ILE A 307 -3.94 30.73 14.91
C ILE A 307 -3.58 31.58 13.68
N ALA A 308 -4.05 32.83 13.61
CA ALA A 308 -3.73 33.74 12.51
C ALA A 308 -2.23 33.99 12.39
N ARG A 309 -1.51 34.15 13.52
CA ARG A 309 -0.04 34.28 13.53
C ARG A 309 0.64 33.04 12.96
N CYS A 310 0.23 31.85 13.39
CA CYS A 310 0.78 30.59 12.88
C CYS A 310 0.62 30.43 11.37
N LEU A 311 -0.52 30.82 10.81
CA LEU A 311 -0.78 30.78 9.37
C LEU A 311 0.05 31.81 8.59
N SER A 312 0.32 32.97 9.18
CA SER A 312 1.08 34.05 8.53
C SER A 312 2.58 33.77 8.39
N ASN A 313 3.16 32.98 9.31
CA ASN A 313 4.59 32.68 9.35
C ASN A 313 5.10 31.78 8.20
N ARG A 314 4.23 31.31 7.29
CA ARG A 314 4.62 30.52 6.11
C ARG A 314 5.31 31.35 5.01
N LYS A 315 5.23 32.68 5.07
CA LYS A 315 5.78 33.57 4.03
C LYS A 315 7.25 33.98 4.24
N GLY A 316 7.96 33.36 5.18
CA GLY A 316 9.39 33.59 5.45
C GLY A 316 10.26 32.43 5.02
#